data_AF-A0A933H9Q3-F1
#
_entry.id   AF-A0A933H9Q3-F1
#
_cell.length_a   1.000
_cell.length_b   1.000
_cell.length_c   1.000
_cell.angle_alpha   90.00
_cell.angle_beta   90.00
_cell.angle_gamma   90.00
#
_symmetry.space_group_name_H-M   'P 1'
#
loop_
_entity.id
_entity.type
_entity.pdbx_description
1 polymer ?
#
loop_
_entity_poly.entity_id
_entity_poly.type
_entity_poly.pdbx_seq_one_letter_code
_entity_poly.pdbx_strand_id
1 'polypeptide(L)'
;LANSYNIPAVKALEFVGVYDDPKTPQREGLIAFTESLGINSLTRKDYGLALTLGGGEVTLLEMTNAYATFANSGKRVMPIAINKITNAAGTIICAQPTKKDQVIPSADGKPLPTCQPLPQNFGEQVVKPEHAFLISDVLSDNDARSLAFGVNSILKLTFPAAVKTGTTNDVRDNWTVGYTPNLAVGVWVGNADYTPLGQNLSGVSGAAPIWKNIMEGAWKILNSKPAEFKQPDSVSRSEICAMTGAAVNEYCRAMIDPRRPSQPAVRIEFFANDQPPPKAEQDIVGKAFIDKFSGLRVNQFCKDNWEEKFVVNLTDKSALSYLEKDSQGQKWAEILKIGFPIQNLSPDSCSEKSPRAKVSINSPHDNQTLSGNIQIVGVADVENTQFDRFVVEFGLSHDPQGWGNISGPNPIPFKNPSTLATWDTSKVQNGPATIRILVFDKQGRSAEARIKVNLQQPTAVPSNTPLPTNTQPPTNTPLPTNTNVPTPTASATLIPTATRTNAPTATNTPVTPTSTFTATTAPTATFTATSAPTATLTATSASTATFTATSTTAPATATASASATGTVTATPTKTGTP
;
A
#
# COMPACT_ATOMS: atom_id res chain seq x y z
N LEU A 1 8.96 3.78 -6.91
CA LEU A 1 10.06 3.79 -7.91
C LEU A 1 11.03 4.96 -7.71
N ALA A 2 10.63 6.22 -7.93
CA ALA A 2 11.51 7.40 -7.91
C ALA A 2 12.52 7.49 -6.75
N ASN A 3 12.06 7.44 -5.49
CA ASN A 3 12.93 7.50 -4.29
C ASN A 3 13.72 6.21 -3.98
N SER A 4 13.72 5.20 -4.87
CA SER A 4 14.49 3.96 -4.73
C SER A 4 14.24 3.12 -3.46
N TYR A 5 13.06 3.23 -2.82
CA TYR A 5 12.75 2.44 -1.61
C TYR A 5 12.66 0.93 -1.88
N ASN A 6 13.40 0.14 -1.10
CA ASN A 6 13.55 -1.31 -1.27
C ASN A 6 12.27 -2.10 -0.97
N ILE A 7 11.57 -1.80 0.14
CA ILE A 7 10.40 -2.60 0.59
C ILE A 7 9.26 -2.58 -0.45
N PRO A 8 8.87 -1.44 -1.05
CA PRO A 8 7.90 -1.44 -2.16
C PRO A 8 8.36 -2.19 -3.41
N ALA A 9 9.67 -2.23 -3.70
CA ALA A 9 10.18 -2.98 -4.84
C ALA A 9 10.08 -4.50 -4.60
N VAL A 10 10.49 -4.97 -3.42
CA VAL A 10 10.35 -6.37 -3.00
C VAL A 10 8.89 -6.83 -3.06
N LYS A 11 7.95 -6.04 -2.53
CA LYS A 11 6.51 -6.36 -2.56
C LYS A 11 5.92 -6.32 -3.98
N ALA A 12 6.44 -5.49 -4.88
CA ALA A 12 6.03 -5.50 -6.29
C ALA A 12 6.47 -6.79 -7.01
N LEU A 13 7.67 -7.32 -6.73
CA LEU A 13 8.11 -8.61 -7.27
C LEU A 13 7.44 -9.81 -6.58
N GLU A 14 7.09 -9.69 -5.31
CA GLU A 14 6.25 -10.68 -4.62
C GLU A 14 4.85 -10.79 -5.25
N PHE A 15 4.28 -9.66 -5.71
CA PHE A 15 3.01 -9.63 -6.43
C PHE A 15 3.09 -10.14 -7.88
N VAL A 16 4.16 -9.81 -8.62
CA VAL A 16 4.33 -10.21 -10.04
C VAL A 16 4.88 -11.64 -10.20
N GLY A 17 5.71 -12.09 -9.27
CA GLY A 17 6.45 -13.35 -9.38
C GLY A 17 7.80 -13.20 -10.11
N VAL A 18 8.79 -13.99 -9.67
CA VAL A 18 10.13 -14.03 -10.30
C VAL A 18 10.10 -14.82 -11.62
N TYR A 19 9.32 -15.89 -11.61
CA TYR A 19 9.15 -16.84 -12.72
C TYR A 19 7.66 -16.94 -13.08
N ASP A 20 7.37 -17.39 -14.30
CA ASP A 20 6.01 -17.56 -14.84
C ASP A 20 5.16 -18.52 -13.97
N ASP A 21 3.84 -18.29 -13.80
CA ASP A 21 2.98 -19.24 -13.06
C ASP A 21 2.78 -20.51 -13.91
N PRO A 22 3.18 -21.71 -13.45
CA PRO A 22 3.01 -22.95 -14.23
C PRO A 22 1.54 -23.33 -14.51
N LYS A 23 0.55 -22.58 -13.99
CA LYS A 23 -0.87 -22.71 -14.32
C LYS A 23 -1.30 -21.87 -15.53
N THR A 24 -0.50 -20.90 -15.97
CA THR A 24 -0.82 -20.00 -17.08
C THR A 24 0.10 -20.29 -18.29
N PRO A 25 -0.39 -20.15 -19.54
CA PRO A 25 0.48 -20.15 -20.72
C PRO A 25 1.22 -18.81 -20.95
N GLN A 26 1.07 -17.84 -20.05
CA GLN A 26 1.64 -16.50 -20.16
C GLN A 26 3.07 -16.44 -19.62
N ARG A 27 3.94 -15.73 -20.34
CA ARG A 27 5.28 -15.37 -19.88
C ARG A 27 5.23 -14.05 -19.10
N GLU A 28 4.78 -14.13 -17.85
CA GLU A 28 4.44 -12.98 -17.01
C GLU A 28 5.39 -12.72 -15.82
N GLY A 29 6.29 -13.65 -15.51
CA GLY A 29 7.28 -13.48 -14.44
C GLY A 29 8.42 -12.52 -14.82
N LEU A 30 9.07 -11.92 -13.81
CA LEU A 30 10.12 -10.92 -14.02
C LEU A 30 11.26 -11.40 -14.94
N ILE A 31 11.71 -12.65 -14.82
CA ILE A 31 12.79 -13.19 -15.68
C ILE A 31 12.39 -13.13 -17.16
N ALA A 32 11.21 -13.64 -17.51
CA ALA A 32 10.70 -13.61 -18.88
C ALA A 32 10.50 -12.18 -19.40
N PHE A 33 10.05 -11.26 -18.54
CA PHE A 33 9.96 -9.84 -18.88
C PHE A 33 11.35 -9.23 -19.17
N THR A 34 12.38 -9.56 -18.39
CA THR A 34 13.75 -9.08 -18.62
C THR A 34 14.39 -9.65 -19.90
N GLU A 35 14.12 -10.91 -20.25
CA GLU A 35 14.50 -11.49 -21.54
C GLU A 35 13.87 -10.72 -22.72
N SER A 36 12.60 -10.32 -22.60
CA SER A 36 11.88 -9.57 -23.64
C SER A 36 12.53 -8.20 -23.92
N LEU A 37 12.99 -7.51 -22.87
CA LEU A 37 13.77 -6.27 -22.93
C LEU A 37 15.20 -6.49 -23.47
N GLY A 38 15.67 -7.73 -23.45
CA GLY A 38 16.96 -8.15 -24.00
C GLY A 38 18.07 -8.41 -22.99
N ILE A 39 17.73 -8.60 -21.71
CA ILE A 39 18.67 -9.05 -20.68
C ILE A 39 18.68 -10.59 -20.68
N ASN A 40 19.81 -11.18 -21.02
CA ASN A 40 20.02 -12.64 -21.11
C ASN A 40 21.07 -13.13 -20.10
N SER A 41 21.85 -12.22 -19.49
CA SER A 41 22.84 -12.53 -18.45
C SER A 41 22.24 -13.15 -17.17
N LEU A 42 20.92 -13.02 -16.94
CA LEU A 42 20.20 -13.60 -15.79
C LEU A 42 20.00 -15.12 -15.94
N THR A 43 21.09 -15.87 -15.92
CA THR A 43 21.16 -17.29 -16.29
C THR A 43 20.93 -18.29 -15.14
N ARG A 44 20.86 -17.84 -13.87
CA ARG A 44 20.65 -18.74 -12.73
C ARG A 44 19.20 -19.22 -12.61
N LYS A 45 19.00 -20.35 -11.92
CA LYS A 45 17.69 -21.01 -11.70
C LYS A 45 17.14 -20.80 -10.28
N ASP A 46 17.75 -19.91 -9.51
CA ASP A 46 17.57 -19.73 -8.07
C ASP A 46 17.28 -18.27 -7.67
N TYR A 47 16.81 -17.44 -8.61
CA TYR A 47 16.50 -16.04 -8.31
C TYR A 47 15.32 -15.93 -7.34
N GLY A 48 15.53 -15.23 -6.24
CA GLY A 48 14.49 -14.83 -5.29
C GLY A 48 14.19 -13.33 -5.37
N LEU A 49 13.36 -12.83 -4.43
CA LEU A 49 12.91 -11.43 -4.41
C LEU A 49 14.04 -10.38 -4.38
N ALA A 50 15.24 -10.77 -3.90
CA ALA A 50 16.46 -9.97 -3.92
C ALA A 50 16.89 -9.51 -5.34
N LEU A 51 16.35 -10.10 -6.41
CA LEU A 51 16.55 -9.64 -7.79
C LEU A 51 16.12 -8.16 -7.97
N THR A 52 15.06 -7.69 -7.30
CA THR A 52 14.69 -6.26 -7.30
C THR A 52 15.71 -5.33 -6.65
N LEU A 53 16.61 -5.88 -5.84
CA LEU A 53 17.67 -5.14 -5.13
C LEU A 53 19.03 -5.28 -5.83
N GLY A 54 19.07 -5.81 -7.05
CA GLY A 54 20.30 -6.04 -7.81
C GLY A 54 20.96 -7.40 -7.58
N GLY A 55 20.25 -8.39 -7.01
CA GLY A 55 20.77 -9.75 -6.74
C GLY A 55 21.03 -10.64 -7.97
N GLY A 56 21.17 -10.05 -9.16
CA GLY A 56 21.42 -10.72 -10.43
C GLY A 56 22.29 -9.85 -11.35
N GLU A 57 23.28 -10.47 -11.99
CA GLU A 57 24.30 -9.80 -12.79
C GLU A 57 23.83 -9.55 -14.22
N VAL A 58 24.16 -8.38 -14.76
CA VAL A 58 23.76 -7.91 -16.11
C VAL A 58 24.88 -7.08 -16.73
N THR A 59 25.03 -7.12 -18.05
CA THR A 59 25.98 -6.22 -18.72
C THR A 59 25.43 -4.79 -18.79
N LEU A 60 26.34 -3.81 -18.80
CA LEU A 60 25.99 -2.40 -18.99
C LEU A 60 25.24 -2.16 -20.31
N LEU A 61 25.55 -2.93 -21.36
CA LEU A 61 24.91 -2.81 -22.66
C LEU A 61 23.47 -3.32 -22.66
N GLU A 62 23.20 -4.48 -22.06
CA GLU A 62 21.83 -5.01 -21.91
C GLU A 62 20.95 -4.07 -21.07
N MET A 63 21.45 -3.60 -19.92
CA MET A 63 20.70 -2.68 -19.05
C MET A 63 20.43 -1.34 -19.74
N THR A 64 21.40 -0.80 -20.49
CA THR A 64 21.19 0.42 -21.29
C THR A 64 20.17 0.19 -22.41
N ASN A 65 20.17 -0.99 -23.06
CA ASN A 65 19.19 -1.34 -24.10
C ASN A 65 17.77 -1.51 -23.55
N ALA A 66 17.62 -2.06 -22.35
CA ALA A 66 16.34 -2.13 -21.64
C ALA A 66 15.78 -0.72 -21.39
N TYR A 67 16.61 0.23 -20.93
CA TYR A 67 16.22 1.64 -20.76
C TYR A 67 15.93 2.34 -22.09
N ALA A 68 16.67 2.04 -23.15
CA ALA A 68 16.40 2.53 -24.50
C ALA A 68 15.07 1.98 -25.08
N THR A 69 14.63 0.80 -24.64
CA THR A 69 13.32 0.23 -25.01
C THR A 69 12.17 1.00 -24.36
N PHE A 70 12.31 1.46 -23.11
CA PHE A 70 11.35 2.40 -22.50
C PHE A 70 11.34 3.75 -23.20
N ALA A 71 12.52 4.31 -23.53
CA ALA A 71 12.66 5.55 -24.30
C ALA A 71 11.92 5.48 -25.65
N ASN A 72 12.00 4.33 -26.34
CA ASN A 72 11.33 4.04 -27.60
C ASN A 72 9.87 3.55 -27.42
N SER A 73 9.15 4.08 -26.42
CA SER A 73 7.75 3.78 -26.11
C SER A 73 7.42 2.27 -26.02
N GLY A 74 8.34 1.48 -25.47
CA GLY A 74 8.19 0.04 -25.25
C GLY A 74 8.54 -0.87 -26.43
N LYS A 75 9.07 -0.33 -27.54
CA LYS A 75 9.53 -1.13 -28.69
C LYS A 75 11.00 -1.50 -28.56
N ARG A 76 11.32 -2.80 -28.56
CA ARG A 76 12.69 -3.31 -28.37
C ARG A 76 13.62 -2.77 -29.46
N VAL A 77 14.62 -2.00 -29.05
CA VAL A 77 15.76 -1.63 -29.89
C VAL A 77 16.87 -2.67 -29.77
N MET A 78 17.82 -2.62 -30.71
CA MET A 78 19.06 -3.38 -30.66
C MET A 78 20.25 -2.40 -30.67
N PRO A 79 21.31 -2.61 -29.86
CA PRO A 79 22.54 -1.86 -30.00
C PRO A 79 23.28 -2.34 -31.26
N ILE A 80 23.29 -1.52 -32.31
CA ILE A 80 24.07 -1.76 -33.52
C ILE A 80 25.40 -1.00 -33.46
N ALA A 81 26.49 -1.71 -33.77
CA ALA A 81 27.84 -1.13 -33.86
C ALA A 81 28.26 -0.92 -35.32
N ILE A 82 27.74 -1.74 -36.25
CA ILE A 82 28.08 -1.71 -37.67
C ILE A 82 26.82 -1.42 -38.48
N ASN A 83 26.60 -0.15 -38.83
CA ASN A 83 25.43 0.26 -39.62
C ASN A 83 25.50 -0.23 -41.09
N LYS A 84 26.70 -0.21 -41.69
CA LYS A 84 26.92 -0.58 -43.10
C LYS A 84 28.39 -0.94 -43.34
N ILE A 85 28.66 -1.93 -44.20
CA ILE A 85 29.99 -2.19 -44.75
C ILE A 85 29.95 -2.00 -46.27
N THR A 86 30.98 -1.35 -46.82
CA THR A 86 31.16 -1.13 -48.26
C THR A 86 32.55 -1.58 -48.72
N ASN A 87 32.67 -2.07 -49.95
CA ASN A 87 33.98 -2.30 -50.59
C ASN A 87 34.59 -0.98 -51.11
N ALA A 88 35.82 -1.06 -51.64
CA ALA A 88 36.53 0.09 -52.22
C ALA A 88 35.85 0.72 -53.46
N ALA A 89 34.95 -0.02 -54.14
CA ALA A 89 34.13 0.47 -55.24
C ALA A 89 32.78 1.08 -54.78
N GLY A 90 32.58 1.25 -53.47
CA GLY A 90 31.35 1.77 -52.88
C GLY A 90 30.17 0.80 -52.85
N THR A 91 30.33 -0.44 -53.34
CA THR A 91 29.29 -1.48 -53.27
C THR A 91 29.01 -1.83 -51.82
N ILE A 92 27.74 -1.83 -51.43
CA ILE A 92 27.30 -2.22 -50.08
C ILE A 92 27.39 -3.75 -49.97
N ILE A 93 28.11 -4.23 -48.96
CA ILE A 93 28.27 -5.65 -48.64
C ILE A 93 27.16 -6.10 -47.68
N CYS A 94 26.89 -5.28 -46.67
CA CYS A 94 25.82 -5.48 -45.69
C CYS A 94 25.32 -4.14 -45.17
N ALA A 95 24.10 -4.10 -44.63
CA ALA A 95 23.54 -2.94 -43.94
C ALA A 95 22.59 -3.39 -42.81
N GLN A 96 22.42 -2.57 -41.77
CA GLN A 96 21.47 -2.85 -40.70
C GLN A 96 20.12 -2.16 -40.93
N PRO A 97 18.98 -2.87 -40.77
CA PRO A 97 17.66 -2.27 -40.79
C PRO A 97 17.39 -1.50 -39.50
N THR A 98 16.65 -0.39 -39.62
CA THR A 98 16.21 0.46 -38.52
C THR A 98 14.81 0.08 -37.99
N LYS A 99 14.13 -0.84 -38.68
CA LYS A 99 12.80 -1.38 -38.36
C LYS A 99 12.76 -2.87 -38.72
N LYS A 100 11.98 -3.68 -38.00
CA LYS A 100 11.92 -5.15 -38.19
C LYS A 100 11.74 -5.56 -39.66
N ASP A 101 10.82 -4.90 -40.35
CA ASP A 101 10.39 -5.26 -41.71
C ASP A 101 11.12 -4.45 -42.82
N GLN A 102 12.20 -3.72 -42.49
CA GLN A 102 12.93 -2.92 -43.46
C GLN A 102 13.88 -3.80 -44.30
N VAL A 103 13.46 -4.17 -45.50
CA VAL A 103 14.37 -4.70 -46.52
C VAL A 103 15.25 -3.56 -47.06
N ILE A 104 16.57 -3.74 -47.06
CA ILE A 104 17.52 -2.82 -47.69
C ILE A 104 18.02 -3.45 -49.00
N PRO A 105 17.73 -2.85 -50.17
CA PRO A 105 18.13 -3.42 -51.46
C PRO A 105 19.61 -3.17 -51.79
N SER A 106 20.21 -4.12 -52.49
CA SER A 106 21.48 -3.99 -53.21
C SER A 106 21.30 -3.24 -54.54
N ALA A 107 22.39 -2.97 -55.24
CA ALA A 107 22.37 -2.32 -56.56
C ALA A 107 21.65 -3.15 -57.65
N ASP A 108 21.60 -4.48 -57.49
CA ASP A 108 20.84 -5.41 -58.33
C ASP A 108 19.47 -5.80 -57.74
N GLY A 109 18.96 -5.02 -56.78
CA GLY A 109 17.59 -5.11 -56.24
C GLY A 109 17.34 -6.26 -55.26
N LYS A 110 18.35 -7.06 -54.91
CA LYS A 110 18.23 -8.16 -53.94
C LYS A 110 18.33 -7.63 -52.50
N PRO A 111 17.75 -8.32 -51.50
CA PRO A 111 17.98 -7.99 -50.09
C PRO A 111 19.47 -8.08 -49.73
N LEU A 112 20.01 -7.05 -49.09
CA LEU A 112 21.34 -7.09 -48.48
C LEU A 112 21.31 -7.91 -47.17
N PRO A 113 22.40 -8.61 -46.82
CA PRO A 113 22.54 -9.25 -45.51
C PRO A 113 22.73 -8.20 -44.40
N THR A 114 22.37 -8.58 -43.17
CA THR A 114 22.61 -7.77 -41.97
C THR A 114 24.07 -7.85 -41.54
N CYS A 115 24.67 -6.73 -41.12
CA CYS A 115 26.09 -6.71 -40.70
C CYS A 115 26.36 -7.41 -39.36
N GLN A 116 25.31 -7.60 -38.55
CA GLN A 116 25.32 -8.35 -37.29
C GLN A 116 23.95 -9.08 -37.19
N PRO A 117 23.85 -10.25 -36.54
CA PRO A 117 22.57 -10.96 -36.40
C PRO A 117 21.53 -10.13 -35.64
N LEU A 118 20.27 -10.19 -36.05
CA LEU A 118 19.15 -9.55 -35.34
C LEU A 118 18.50 -10.54 -34.35
N PRO A 119 18.15 -10.12 -33.11
CA PRO A 119 17.32 -10.93 -32.22
C PRO A 119 15.90 -11.04 -32.78
N GLN A 120 15.23 -12.17 -32.52
CA GLN A 120 13.91 -12.49 -33.09
C GLN A 120 12.86 -11.39 -32.82
N ASN A 121 12.90 -10.77 -31.64
CA ASN A 121 11.99 -9.70 -31.23
C ASN A 121 12.53 -8.27 -31.44
N PHE A 122 13.51 -8.07 -32.34
CA PHE A 122 13.91 -6.73 -32.77
C PHE A 122 12.72 -5.93 -33.32
N GLY A 123 12.51 -4.71 -32.81
CA GLY A 123 11.42 -3.83 -33.22
C GLY A 123 10.04 -4.20 -32.67
N GLU A 124 9.89 -5.28 -31.91
CA GLU A 124 8.62 -5.70 -31.33
C GLU A 124 8.20 -4.83 -30.14
N GLN A 125 6.89 -4.72 -29.92
CA GLN A 125 6.28 -4.01 -28.79
C GLN A 125 6.30 -4.92 -27.55
N VAL A 126 7.39 -4.85 -26.78
CA VAL A 126 7.62 -5.73 -25.60
C VAL A 126 7.13 -5.13 -24.28
N VAL A 127 6.89 -3.81 -24.24
CA VAL A 127 6.15 -3.11 -23.18
C VAL A 127 4.99 -2.37 -23.84
N LYS A 128 3.79 -2.29 -23.24
CA LYS A 128 2.72 -1.45 -23.79
C LYS A 128 3.15 0.04 -23.82
N PRO A 129 2.73 0.86 -24.82
CA PRO A 129 3.08 2.28 -24.88
C PRO A 129 2.67 3.06 -23.62
N GLU A 130 1.47 2.81 -23.09
CA GLU A 130 0.97 3.38 -21.83
C GLU A 130 1.89 3.07 -20.64
N HIS A 131 2.32 1.81 -20.49
CA HIS A 131 3.22 1.40 -19.39
C HIS A 131 4.62 1.99 -19.56
N ALA A 132 5.13 2.09 -20.79
CA ALA A 132 6.39 2.76 -21.07
C ALA A 132 6.34 4.28 -20.77
N PHE A 133 5.20 4.93 -21.04
CA PHE A 133 4.96 6.32 -20.67
C PHE A 133 4.91 6.50 -19.14
N LEU A 134 4.13 5.67 -18.42
CA LEU A 134 4.02 5.75 -16.95
C LEU A 134 5.37 5.54 -16.25
N ILE A 135 6.21 4.63 -16.75
CA ILE A 135 7.59 4.47 -16.24
C ILE A 135 8.46 5.69 -16.57
N SER A 136 8.32 6.29 -17.75
CA SER A 136 9.05 7.49 -18.15
C SER A 136 8.66 8.71 -17.31
N ASP A 137 7.38 8.88 -17.02
CA ASP A 137 6.84 9.96 -16.17
C ASP A 137 7.38 9.83 -14.74
N VAL A 138 7.18 8.68 -14.08
CA VAL A 138 7.65 8.44 -12.70
C VAL A 138 9.17 8.49 -12.56
N LEU A 139 9.94 8.20 -13.61
CA LEU A 139 11.40 8.35 -13.62
C LEU A 139 11.88 9.76 -13.99
N SER A 140 11.05 10.59 -14.64
CA SER A 140 11.40 11.97 -15.03
C SER A 140 10.90 13.04 -14.04
N ASP A 141 9.84 12.76 -13.27
CA ASP A 141 9.35 13.60 -12.16
C ASP A 141 10.48 13.85 -11.13
N ASN A 142 10.83 15.14 -10.96
CA ASN A 142 11.85 15.59 -10.03
C ASN A 142 11.35 15.71 -8.59
N ASP A 143 10.07 15.97 -8.41
CA ASP A 143 9.47 16.18 -7.10
C ASP A 143 9.13 14.82 -6.48
N ALA A 144 8.73 13.83 -7.28
CA ALA A 144 8.64 12.43 -6.87
C ALA A 144 9.96 11.84 -6.34
N ARG A 145 11.12 12.28 -6.86
CA ARG A 145 12.45 11.83 -6.39
C ARG A 145 13.08 12.72 -5.30
N SER A 146 12.40 13.81 -4.93
CA SER A 146 12.97 14.86 -4.07
C SER A 146 13.22 14.41 -2.62
N LEU A 147 12.46 13.45 -2.10
CA LEU A 147 12.60 12.97 -0.71
C LEU A 147 13.90 12.16 -0.49
N ALA A 148 14.40 11.46 -1.52
CA ALA A 148 15.65 10.72 -1.45
C ALA A 148 16.89 11.52 -1.88
N PHE A 149 16.74 12.46 -2.83
CA PHE A 149 17.89 13.11 -3.48
C PHE A 149 17.91 14.65 -3.37
N GLY A 150 16.83 15.27 -2.91
CA GLY A 150 16.65 16.73 -2.89
C GLY A 150 16.20 17.32 -4.23
N VAL A 151 15.47 18.44 -4.16
CA VAL A 151 14.84 19.12 -5.32
C VAL A 151 15.83 19.65 -6.38
N ASN A 152 17.12 19.73 -6.04
CA ASN A 152 18.21 20.21 -6.89
C ASN A 152 19.39 19.21 -6.94
N SER A 153 19.09 17.90 -6.91
CA SER A 153 20.10 16.83 -7.03
C SER A 153 20.89 16.88 -8.35
N ILE A 154 22.03 16.19 -8.40
CA ILE A 154 22.83 16.01 -9.63
C ILE A 154 22.05 15.33 -10.78
N LEU A 155 20.95 14.63 -10.46
CA LEU A 155 20.05 13.99 -11.44
C LEU A 155 19.18 15.01 -12.20
N LYS A 156 19.13 16.27 -11.75
CA LYS A 156 18.38 17.36 -12.38
C LYS A 156 19.19 17.94 -13.53
N LEU A 157 18.72 17.71 -14.76
CA LEU A 157 19.27 18.29 -15.99
C LEU A 157 18.54 19.60 -16.36
N THR A 158 19.08 20.31 -17.35
CA THR A 158 18.47 21.49 -17.99
C THR A 158 17.25 21.17 -18.88
N PHE A 159 16.85 19.91 -18.97
CA PHE A 159 15.70 19.40 -19.72
C PHE A 159 15.13 18.14 -19.03
N PRO A 160 13.87 17.73 -19.32
CA PRO A 160 13.31 16.50 -18.78
C PRO A 160 14.09 15.26 -19.25
N ALA A 161 14.42 14.37 -18.32
CA ALA A 161 15.01 13.07 -18.59
C ALA A 161 14.55 12.06 -17.53
N ALA A 162 14.22 10.86 -17.96
CA ALA A 162 13.91 9.74 -17.07
C ALA A 162 15.24 9.15 -16.56
N VAL A 163 15.42 8.99 -15.25
CA VAL A 163 16.71 8.55 -14.69
C VAL A 163 16.56 7.70 -13.44
N LYS A 164 17.38 6.65 -13.33
CA LYS A 164 17.49 5.80 -12.14
C LYS A 164 18.94 5.52 -11.78
N THR A 165 19.23 5.66 -10.48
CA THR A 165 20.51 5.30 -9.86
C THR A 165 20.50 3.86 -9.33
N GLY A 166 21.67 3.27 -9.18
CA GLY A 166 21.87 2.00 -8.46
C GLY A 166 23.14 2.04 -7.62
N THR A 167 23.10 1.39 -6.46
CA THR A 167 24.24 1.17 -5.57
C THR A 167 24.14 -0.27 -5.08
N THR A 168 25.17 -1.09 -5.29
CA THR A 168 25.18 -2.46 -4.73
C THR A 168 25.55 -2.44 -3.24
N ASN A 169 25.26 -3.55 -2.54
CA ASN A 169 25.78 -3.77 -1.19
C ASN A 169 27.32 -3.66 -1.19
N ASP A 170 27.88 -3.30 -0.04
CA ASP A 170 29.31 -2.99 0.15
C ASP A 170 29.87 -1.84 -0.73
N VAL A 171 29.04 -1.15 -1.52
CA VAL A 171 29.46 -0.05 -2.42
C VAL A 171 30.54 -0.49 -3.42
N ARG A 172 30.33 -1.64 -4.06
CA ARG A 172 31.22 -2.16 -5.13
C ARG A 172 30.91 -1.56 -6.49
N ASP A 173 29.62 -1.34 -6.76
CA ASP A 173 29.10 -0.82 -8.02
C ASP A 173 28.26 0.42 -7.78
N ASN A 174 28.46 1.42 -8.63
CA ASN A 174 27.66 2.62 -8.72
C ASN A 174 27.11 2.71 -10.15
N TRP A 175 25.79 2.74 -10.28
CA TRP A 175 25.10 2.79 -11.57
C TRP A 175 24.30 4.09 -11.68
N THR A 176 24.22 4.64 -12.89
CA THR A 176 23.16 5.58 -13.29
C THR A 176 22.79 5.30 -14.73
N VAL A 177 21.52 4.99 -14.96
CA VAL A 177 20.96 4.76 -16.29
C VAL A 177 19.77 5.68 -16.48
N GLY A 178 19.74 6.39 -17.60
CA GLY A 178 18.70 7.38 -17.85
C GLY A 178 18.65 7.82 -19.30
N TYR A 179 17.51 8.35 -19.70
CA TYR A 179 17.15 8.57 -21.10
C TYR A 179 16.26 9.79 -21.33
N THR A 180 16.29 10.20 -22.58
CA THR A 180 15.28 11.01 -23.28
C THR A 180 14.73 10.14 -24.42
N PRO A 181 13.61 10.48 -25.08
CA PRO A 181 13.04 9.68 -26.17
C PRO A 181 13.99 9.40 -27.36
N ASN A 182 15.09 10.15 -27.47
CA ASN A 182 16.07 10.02 -28.57
C ASN A 182 17.43 9.45 -28.14
N LEU A 183 17.73 9.39 -26.84
CA LEU A 183 19.05 9.04 -26.33
C LEU A 183 18.93 8.40 -24.94
N ALA A 184 19.47 7.20 -24.79
CA ALA A 184 19.66 6.52 -23.51
C ALA A 184 21.16 6.38 -23.21
N VAL A 185 21.54 6.64 -21.96
CA VAL A 185 22.92 6.55 -21.46
C VAL A 185 22.92 5.76 -20.17
N GLY A 186 23.72 4.69 -20.13
CA GLY A 186 24.09 3.99 -18.91
C GLY A 186 25.53 4.28 -18.53
N VAL A 187 25.77 4.49 -17.24
CA VAL A 187 27.10 4.60 -16.63
C VAL A 187 27.19 3.60 -15.48
N TRP A 188 28.26 2.81 -15.49
CA TRP A 188 28.74 2.04 -14.35
C TRP A 188 30.09 2.61 -13.89
N VAL A 189 30.30 2.62 -12.57
CA VAL A 189 31.58 2.88 -11.92
C VAL A 189 31.77 1.78 -10.87
N GLY A 190 32.92 1.11 -10.89
CA GLY A 190 33.30 0.02 -10.00
C GLY A 190 34.77 -0.31 -10.21
N ASN A 191 35.39 -1.02 -9.26
CA ASN A 191 36.76 -1.50 -9.44
C ASN A 191 36.76 -2.82 -10.22
N ALA A 192 37.69 -2.98 -11.17
CA ALA A 192 37.76 -4.15 -12.05
C ALA A 192 38.14 -5.46 -11.33
N ASP A 193 38.65 -5.37 -10.10
CA ASP A 193 38.94 -6.49 -9.19
C ASP A 193 37.80 -6.75 -8.17
N TYR A 194 36.65 -6.09 -8.33
CA TYR A 194 35.48 -6.16 -7.46
C TYR A 194 35.72 -5.68 -6.00
N THR A 195 36.81 -4.95 -5.74
CA THR A 195 37.01 -4.28 -4.45
C THR A 195 36.02 -3.14 -4.23
N PRO A 196 35.58 -2.86 -2.99
CA PRO A 196 34.71 -1.72 -2.68
C PRO A 196 35.31 -0.38 -3.15
N LEU A 197 34.46 0.52 -3.66
CA LEU A 197 34.87 1.85 -4.16
C LEU A 197 35.37 2.79 -3.04
N GLY A 198 35.04 2.48 -1.78
CA GLY A 198 35.37 3.31 -0.62
C GLY A 198 34.12 3.94 0.03
N GLN A 199 34.34 4.68 1.11
CA GLN A 199 33.25 5.30 1.88
C GLN A 199 32.63 6.49 1.13
N ASN A 200 31.34 6.75 1.37
CA ASN A 200 30.54 7.88 0.84
C ASN A 200 30.28 7.89 -0.68
N LEU A 201 30.65 6.82 -1.41
CA LEU A 201 30.26 6.62 -2.80
C LEU A 201 28.89 5.92 -2.93
N SER A 202 28.22 6.14 -4.06
CA SER A 202 26.86 5.70 -4.37
C SER A 202 26.56 5.95 -5.85
N GLY A 203 25.49 5.37 -6.41
CA GLY A 203 25.04 5.73 -7.76
C GLY A 203 24.88 7.23 -8.01
N VAL A 204 24.51 8.01 -6.98
CA VAL A 204 24.35 9.48 -7.02
C VAL A 204 25.70 10.22 -6.98
N SER A 205 26.69 9.73 -6.24
CA SER A 205 27.99 10.41 -6.07
C SER A 205 29.08 9.93 -7.03
N GLY A 206 29.03 8.69 -7.49
CA GLY A 206 29.98 8.11 -8.45
C GLY A 206 29.54 8.21 -9.91
N ALA A 207 28.43 7.56 -10.28
CA ALA A 207 28.03 7.42 -11.69
C ALA A 207 27.21 8.60 -12.23
N ALA A 208 26.32 9.19 -11.42
CA ALA A 208 25.43 10.26 -11.87
C ALA A 208 26.11 11.55 -12.38
N PRO A 209 27.25 12.02 -11.83
CA PRO A 209 27.97 13.18 -12.37
C PRO A 209 28.48 12.93 -13.80
N ILE A 210 28.98 11.72 -14.08
CA ILE A 210 29.43 11.31 -15.41
C ILE A 210 28.23 11.25 -16.37
N TRP A 211 27.13 10.61 -15.94
CA TRP A 211 25.88 10.53 -16.72
C TRP A 211 25.35 11.91 -17.08
N LYS A 212 25.30 12.85 -16.12
CA LYS A 212 24.88 14.24 -16.37
C LYS A 212 25.77 14.92 -17.41
N ASN A 213 27.08 14.84 -17.26
CA ASN A 213 28.03 15.46 -18.19
C ASN A 213 27.89 14.90 -19.61
N ILE A 214 27.63 13.60 -19.77
CA ILE A 214 27.35 12.99 -21.08
C ILE A 214 26.02 13.49 -21.63
N MET A 215 24.94 13.51 -20.84
CA MET A 215 23.61 13.92 -21.30
C MET A 215 23.55 15.40 -21.72
N GLU A 216 24.05 16.32 -20.89
CA GLU A 216 24.06 17.75 -21.24
C GLU A 216 25.10 18.07 -22.33
N GLY A 217 26.24 17.36 -22.33
CA GLY A 217 27.25 17.45 -23.38
C GLY A 217 26.73 17.00 -24.75
N ALA A 218 26.01 15.88 -24.81
CA ALA A 218 25.45 15.35 -26.05
C ALA A 218 24.47 16.32 -26.70
N TRP A 219 23.50 16.85 -25.95
CA TRP A 219 22.53 17.81 -26.50
C TRP A 219 23.15 19.15 -26.90
N LYS A 220 24.20 19.59 -26.20
CA LYS A 220 25.02 20.74 -26.60
C LYS A 220 25.77 20.49 -27.92
N ILE A 221 26.36 19.31 -28.11
CA ILE A 221 27.07 18.93 -29.34
C ILE A 221 26.10 18.74 -30.52
N LEU A 222 24.93 18.16 -30.27
CA LEU A 222 23.86 17.99 -31.27
C LEU A 222 23.12 19.31 -31.60
N ASN A 223 23.48 20.42 -30.96
CA ASN A 223 22.89 21.76 -31.10
C ASN A 223 21.34 21.74 -31.17
N SER A 224 20.73 20.93 -30.32
CA SER A 224 19.29 20.63 -30.34
C SER A 224 18.80 20.26 -28.94
N LYS A 225 17.48 20.05 -28.81
CA LYS A 225 16.84 19.61 -27.58
C LYS A 225 16.30 18.19 -27.76
N PRO A 226 16.23 17.37 -26.68
CA PRO A 226 15.49 16.13 -26.73
C PRO A 226 14.01 16.37 -27.05
N ALA A 227 13.37 15.39 -27.70
CA ALA A 227 11.93 15.34 -27.81
C ALA A 227 11.28 15.15 -26.42
N GLU A 228 10.02 15.56 -26.29
CA GLU A 228 9.24 15.38 -25.08
C GLU A 228 8.67 13.95 -24.98
N PHE A 229 8.45 13.46 -23.76
CA PHE A 229 7.75 12.20 -23.54
C PHE A 229 6.27 12.36 -23.91
N LYS A 230 5.90 11.94 -25.14
CA LYS A 230 4.52 12.06 -25.63
C LYS A 230 3.59 11.10 -24.87
N GLN A 231 2.56 11.65 -24.23
CA GLN A 231 1.44 10.89 -23.67
C GLN A 231 0.71 10.10 -24.78
N PRO A 232 0.53 8.77 -24.65
CA PRO A 232 -0.32 7.98 -25.54
C PRO A 232 -1.82 8.24 -25.32
N ASP A 233 -2.64 8.04 -26.35
CA ASP A 233 -4.11 8.15 -26.24
C ASP A 233 -4.71 7.06 -25.32
N SER A 234 -3.95 5.98 -25.06
CA SER A 234 -4.25 4.93 -24.08
C SER A 234 -3.99 5.34 -22.62
N VAL A 235 -3.55 6.58 -22.35
CA VAL A 235 -3.30 7.12 -21.02
C VAL A 235 -4.23 8.31 -20.73
N SER A 236 -4.88 8.29 -19.57
CA SER A 236 -5.72 9.37 -19.05
C SER A 236 -5.19 9.90 -17.71
N ARG A 237 -5.81 10.97 -17.20
CA ARG A 237 -5.51 11.56 -15.89
C ARG A 237 -6.71 11.41 -14.96
N SER A 238 -6.46 11.05 -13.70
CA SER A 238 -7.49 10.93 -12.66
C SER A 238 -7.10 11.69 -11.40
N GLU A 239 -8.07 12.27 -10.69
CA GLU A 239 -7.87 12.68 -9.30
C GLU A 239 -7.76 11.43 -8.41
N ILE A 240 -6.68 11.34 -7.64
CA ILE A 240 -6.48 10.29 -6.63
C ILE A 240 -6.15 10.88 -5.26
N CYS A 241 -6.33 10.04 -4.24
CA CYS A 241 -5.88 10.33 -2.90
C CYS A 241 -4.37 10.12 -2.80
N ALA A 242 -3.62 11.20 -2.63
CA ALA A 242 -2.17 11.23 -2.58
C ALA A 242 -1.57 10.46 -1.37
N MET A 243 -2.41 9.99 -0.45
CA MET A 243 -2.07 9.18 0.72
C MET A 243 -2.33 7.67 0.55
N THR A 244 -3.27 7.27 -0.32
CA THR A 244 -3.74 5.87 -0.42
C THR A 244 -3.77 5.31 -1.85
N GLY A 245 -3.74 6.18 -2.87
CA GLY A 245 -3.77 5.82 -4.30
C GLY A 245 -5.17 5.59 -4.89
N ALA A 246 -6.23 5.51 -4.07
CA ALA A 246 -7.60 5.33 -4.52
C ALA A 246 -8.21 6.61 -5.12
N ALA A 247 -9.32 6.48 -5.85
CA ALA A 247 -10.11 7.59 -6.36
C ALA A 247 -10.66 8.47 -5.20
N VAL A 248 -10.69 9.79 -5.41
CA VAL A 248 -10.95 10.75 -4.32
C VAL A 248 -12.38 10.66 -3.77
N ASN A 249 -12.48 10.39 -2.47
CA ASN A 249 -13.70 10.44 -1.66
C ASN A 249 -13.71 11.65 -0.70
N GLU A 250 -14.79 11.79 0.08
CA GLU A 250 -14.95 12.87 1.08
C GLU A 250 -13.85 12.86 2.16
N TYR A 251 -13.43 11.67 2.62
CA TYR A 251 -12.40 11.48 3.64
C TYR A 251 -11.07 12.05 3.17
N CYS A 252 -10.68 11.75 1.93
CA CYS A 252 -9.45 12.25 1.34
C CYS A 252 -9.47 13.77 1.11
N ARG A 253 -10.60 14.36 0.69
CA ARG A 253 -10.71 15.83 0.57
C ARG A 253 -10.62 16.53 1.94
N ALA A 254 -10.89 15.82 3.04
CA ALA A 254 -10.71 16.27 4.42
C ALA A 254 -9.37 15.85 5.07
N MET A 255 -8.41 15.32 4.29
CA MET A 255 -7.02 15.08 4.69
C MET A 255 -6.09 16.13 4.07
N ILE A 256 -4.94 16.35 4.71
CA ILE A 256 -3.86 17.22 4.20
C ILE A 256 -2.69 16.32 3.79
N ASP A 257 -2.03 16.62 2.68
CA ASP A 257 -0.81 15.90 2.26
C ASP A 257 0.37 16.34 3.15
N PRO A 258 1.02 15.45 3.93
CA PRO A 258 2.16 15.84 4.76
C PRO A 258 3.35 16.42 3.98
N ARG A 259 3.43 16.16 2.67
CA ARG A 259 4.44 16.74 1.76
C ARG A 259 4.04 18.12 1.23
N ARG A 260 2.75 18.48 1.32
CA ARG A 260 2.17 19.76 0.87
C ARG A 260 1.18 20.29 1.92
N PRO A 261 1.63 20.76 3.10
CA PRO A 261 0.74 21.07 4.23
C PRO A 261 -0.31 22.17 4.00
N SER A 262 -0.21 22.91 2.89
CA SER A 262 -1.17 23.93 2.44
C SER A 262 -2.22 23.41 1.46
N GLN A 263 -2.25 22.11 1.15
CA GLN A 263 -3.14 21.51 0.14
C GLN A 263 -3.85 20.25 0.67
N PRO A 264 -5.09 19.98 0.23
CA PRO A 264 -5.75 18.70 0.46
C PRO A 264 -4.92 17.53 -0.06
N ALA A 265 -5.17 16.33 0.47
CA ALA A 265 -4.51 15.09 0.07
C ALA A 265 -4.89 14.59 -1.34
N VAL A 266 -5.21 15.47 -2.29
CA VAL A 266 -5.52 15.15 -3.68
C VAL A 266 -4.29 15.39 -4.56
N ARG A 267 -4.04 14.48 -5.51
CA ARG A 267 -3.10 14.67 -6.64
C ARG A 267 -3.81 14.22 -7.93
N ILE A 268 -3.45 14.82 -9.06
CA ILE A 268 -3.79 14.29 -10.39
C ILE A 268 -2.64 13.39 -10.83
N GLU A 269 -2.94 12.14 -11.14
CA GLU A 269 -1.96 11.14 -11.62
C GLU A 269 -2.38 10.55 -12.97
N PHE A 270 -1.41 9.97 -13.68
CA PHE A 270 -1.64 9.28 -14.95
C PHE A 270 -2.00 7.80 -14.74
N PHE A 271 -2.93 7.29 -15.56
CA PHE A 271 -3.34 5.89 -15.58
C PHE A 271 -3.51 5.39 -17.01
N ALA A 272 -3.22 4.11 -17.24
CA ALA A 272 -3.65 3.45 -18.47
C ALA A 272 -5.19 3.31 -18.45
N ASN A 273 -5.86 3.48 -19.60
CA ASN A 273 -7.32 3.54 -19.66
C ASN A 273 -8.00 2.21 -19.28
N ASP A 274 -7.29 1.07 -19.37
CA ASP A 274 -7.73 -0.25 -18.90
C ASP A 274 -7.39 -0.50 -17.42
N GLN A 275 -6.66 0.41 -16.77
CA GLN A 275 -6.14 0.27 -15.40
C GLN A 275 -6.32 1.58 -14.59
N PRO A 276 -7.58 2.03 -14.37
CA PRO A 276 -7.89 3.20 -13.55
C PRO A 276 -7.51 2.98 -12.07
N PRO A 277 -7.47 4.05 -11.24
CA PRO A 277 -7.21 3.90 -9.81
C PRO A 277 -8.28 3.04 -9.11
N PRO A 278 -7.93 2.40 -7.97
CA PRO A 278 -8.91 1.73 -7.11
C PRO A 278 -10.08 2.66 -6.77
N LYS A 279 -11.30 2.13 -6.74
CA LYS A 279 -12.50 2.94 -6.44
C LYS A 279 -12.52 3.41 -4.98
N ALA A 280 -13.39 4.37 -4.68
CA ALA A 280 -13.55 4.91 -3.33
C ALA A 280 -13.93 3.83 -2.28
N GLU A 281 -14.61 2.76 -2.68
CA GLU A 281 -14.98 1.63 -1.81
C GLU A 281 -13.86 0.59 -1.65
N GLN A 282 -12.75 0.78 -2.37
CA GLN A 282 -11.53 -0.02 -2.32
C GLN A 282 -10.37 0.73 -1.65
N ASP A 283 -10.61 1.95 -1.16
CA ASP A 283 -9.64 2.77 -0.42
C ASP A 283 -9.11 2.03 0.83
N ILE A 284 -7.91 2.38 1.27
CA ILE A 284 -7.24 1.79 2.45
C ILE A 284 -7.97 2.19 3.73
N VAL A 285 -8.61 3.36 3.75
CA VAL A 285 -9.42 3.85 4.86
C VAL A 285 -10.75 4.39 4.35
N GLY A 286 -11.83 4.13 5.08
CA GLY A 286 -13.16 4.59 4.69
C GLY A 286 -14.25 4.01 5.57
N LYS A 287 -15.51 4.28 5.21
CA LYS A 287 -16.66 3.66 5.86
C LYS A 287 -17.04 2.36 5.15
N ALA A 288 -17.46 1.36 5.92
CA ALA A 288 -18.09 0.15 5.41
C ALA A 288 -19.33 -0.20 6.23
N PHE A 289 -20.31 -0.81 5.57
CA PHE A 289 -21.43 -1.47 6.24
C PHE A 289 -21.01 -2.88 6.66
N ILE A 290 -21.11 -3.16 7.95
CA ILE A 290 -20.65 -4.40 8.58
C ILE A 290 -21.82 -5.03 9.33
N ASP A 291 -22.02 -6.34 9.16
CA ASP A 291 -22.98 -7.10 9.95
C ASP A 291 -22.48 -7.17 11.41
N LYS A 292 -23.26 -6.60 12.35
CA LYS A 292 -22.89 -6.41 13.76
C LYS A 292 -22.52 -7.70 14.48
N PHE A 293 -23.07 -8.82 14.01
CA PHE A 293 -22.88 -10.12 14.65
C PHE A 293 -21.66 -10.87 14.10
N SER A 294 -21.51 -10.97 12.78
CA SER A 294 -20.47 -11.76 12.14
C SER A 294 -19.16 -11.00 11.89
N GLY A 295 -19.21 -9.67 11.74
CA GLY A 295 -18.07 -8.83 11.34
C GLY A 295 -17.78 -8.80 9.83
N LEU A 296 -18.68 -9.34 9.00
CA LEU A 296 -18.52 -9.44 7.55
C LEU A 296 -19.09 -8.22 6.80
N ARG A 297 -18.62 -7.98 5.56
CA ARG A 297 -19.18 -6.92 4.71
C ARG A 297 -20.65 -7.20 4.37
N VAL A 298 -21.49 -6.18 4.50
CA VAL A 298 -22.93 -6.29 4.25
C VAL A 298 -23.25 -6.47 2.78
N ASN A 299 -24.15 -7.41 2.49
CA ASN A 299 -24.77 -7.59 1.18
C ASN A 299 -26.19 -8.16 1.37
N GLN A 300 -26.74 -8.77 0.32
CA GLN A 300 -28.08 -9.35 0.34
C GLN A 300 -28.33 -10.45 1.40
N PHE A 301 -27.28 -11.04 1.98
CA PHE A 301 -27.39 -12.12 2.96
C PHE A 301 -27.40 -11.66 4.44
N CYS A 302 -27.29 -10.36 4.74
CA CYS A 302 -27.27 -9.84 6.11
C CYS A 302 -27.78 -8.39 6.21
N LYS A 303 -28.97 -8.13 5.65
CA LYS A 303 -29.55 -6.76 5.56
C LYS A 303 -30.10 -6.20 6.87
N ASP A 304 -30.32 -7.06 7.87
CA ASP A 304 -31.26 -6.76 8.96
C ASP A 304 -30.58 -6.34 10.27
N ASN A 305 -29.25 -6.50 10.40
CA ASN A 305 -28.51 -6.23 11.63
C ASN A 305 -27.09 -5.65 11.39
N TRP A 306 -27.00 -4.54 10.66
CA TRP A 306 -25.72 -3.89 10.33
C TRP A 306 -25.45 -2.60 11.13
N GLU A 307 -24.19 -2.19 11.08
CA GLU A 307 -23.67 -0.88 11.48
C GLU A 307 -22.80 -0.29 10.36
N GLU A 308 -22.70 1.03 10.32
CA GLU A 308 -21.70 1.73 9.52
C GLU A 308 -20.47 1.98 10.41
N LYS A 309 -19.31 1.47 10.01
CA LYS A 309 -18.05 1.63 10.74
C LYS A 309 -16.97 2.23 9.86
N PHE A 310 -16.16 3.13 10.42
CA PHE A 310 -14.90 3.54 9.81
C PHE A 310 -13.86 2.44 10.02
N VAL A 311 -13.18 2.04 8.95
CA VAL A 311 -12.38 0.82 8.89
C VAL A 311 -11.13 0.99 8.04
N VAL A 312 -10.19 0.08 8.27
CA VAL A 312 -9.00 -0.12 7.44
C VAL A 312 -9.23 -1.30 6.50
N ASN A 313 -8.72 -1.23 5.28
CA ASN A 313 -8.91 -2.25 4.23
C ASN A 313 -7.55 -2.83 3.81
N LEU A 314 -6.83 -3.46 4.76
CA LEU A 314 -5.50 -4.03 4.53
C LEU A 314 -5.54 -5.57 4.57
N THR A 315 -5.06 -6.19 3.48
CA THR A 315 -4.75 -7.63 3.42
C THR A 315 -3.37 -7.95 4.00
N ASP A 316 -2.47 -6.97 4.04
CA ASP A 316 -1.09 -7.09 4.49
C ASP A 316 -0.98 -7.08 6.03
N LYS A 317 -0.69 -8.25 6.61
CA LYS A 317 -0.50 -8.43 8.06
C LYS A 317 0.73 -7.69 8.62
N SER A 318 1.76 -7.44 7.80
CA SER A 318 2.92 -6.63 8.20
C SER A 318 2.54 -5.15 8.31
N ALA A 319 1.69 -4.66 7.41
CA ALA A 319 1.17 -3.29 7.45
C ALA A 319 0.26 -3.09 8.67
N LEU A 320 -0.67 -4.01 8.92
CA LEU A 320 -1.50 -3.97 10.14
C LEU A 320 -0.66 -3.98 11.42
N SER A 321 0.30 -4.91 11.54
CA SER A 321 1.16 -4.97 12.72
C SER A 321 2.09 -3.76 12.88
N TYR A 322 2.40 -3.03 11.79
CA TYR A 322 3.12 -1.76 11.84
C TYR A 322 2.21 -0.64 12.37
N LEU A 323 0.97 -0.50 11.88
CA LEU A 323 0.01 0.49 12.38
C LEU A 323 -0.34 0.27 13.87
N GLU A 324 -0.45 -0.98 14.30
CA GLU A 324 -0.77 -1.32 15.70
C GLU A 324 0.38 -1.08 16.68
N LYS A 325 1.64 -1.37 16.29
CA LYS A 325 2.74 -1.59 17.25
C LYS A 325 3.95 -0.69 17.04
N ASP A 326 4.11 -0.05 15.88
CA ASP A 326 5.21 0.85 15.60
C ASP A 326 4.80 2.32 15.82
N SER A 327 5.65 3.08 16.52
CA SER A 327 5.36 4.49 16.85
C SER A 327 5.27 5.44 15.63
N GLN A 328 5.84 5.06 14.47
CA GLN A 328 5.67 5.77 13.20
C GLN A 328 4.40 5.30 12.49
N GLY A 329 4.07 4.01 12.57
CA GLY A 329 2.81 3.44 12.07
C GLY A 329 1.59 4.05 12.78
N GLN A 330 1.65 4.18 14.09
CA GLN A 330 0.63 4.85 14.90
C GLN A 330 0.46 6.32 14.52
N LYS A 331 1.54 7.09 14.31
CA LYS A 331 1.47 8.48 13.84
C LYS A 331 0.91 8.62 12.42
N TRP A 332 1.18 7.66 11.54
CA TRP A 332 0.58 7.62 10.20
C TRP A 332 -0.92 7.26 10.27
N ALA A 333 -1.30 6.37 11.19
CA ALA A 333 -2.70 6.07 11.49
C ALA A 333 -3.45 7.29 12.05
N GLU A 334 -2.83 8.09 12.93
CA GLU A 334 -3.35 9.38 13.41
C GLU A 334 -3.59 10.36 12.25
N ILE A 335 -2.64 10.50 11.32
CA ILE A 335 -2.76 11.36 10.12
C ILE A 335 -3.95 10.93 9.25
N LEU A 336 -4.18 9.61 9.10
CA LEU A 336 -5.34 9.06 8.39
C LEU A 336 -6.64 8.99 9.23
N LYS A 337 -6.60 9.43 10.49
CA LYS A 337 -7.72 9.39 11.44
C LYS A 337 -8.26 7.96 11.69
N ILE A 338 -7.38 6.96 11.59
CA ILE A 338 -7.68 5.56 11.91
C ILE A 338 -7.86 5.44 13.44
N GLY A 339 -9.00 4.92 13.86
CA GLY A 339 -9.28 4.63 15.27
C GLY A 339 -8.57 3.36 15.77
N PHE A 340 -8.28 3.33 17.07
CA PHE A 340 -7.72 2.16 17.76
C PHE A 340 -8.73 1.57 18.77
N PRO A 341 -8.84 0.23 18.91
CA PRO A 341 -8.14 -0.80 18.13
C PRO A 341 -8.55 -0.80 16.66
N ILE A 342 -7.65 -1.21 15.77
CA ILE A 342 -7.87 -1.10 14.33
C ILE A 342 -8.95 -2.08 13.88
N GLN A 343 -10.11 -1.54 13.48
CA GLN A 343 -11.13 -2.32 12.80
C GLN A 343 -10.70 -2.55 11.34
N ASN A 344 -9.88 -3.58 11.11
CA ASN A 344 -9.64 -4.05 9.75
C ASN A 344 -10.91 -4.71 9.19
N LEU A 345 -11.20 -4.44 7.93
CA LEU A 345 -12.38 -4.88 7.21
C LEU A 345 -12.15 -6.30 6.66
N SER A 346 -13.11 -7.19 6.87
CA SER A 346 -13.03 -8.55 6.33
C SER A 346 -12.88 -8.52 4.79
N PRO A 347 -12.03 -9.37 4.18
CA PRO A 347 -12.09 -9.60 2.74
C PRO A 347 -13.42 -10.28 2.37
N ASP A 348 -13.98 -11.08 3.27
CA ASP A 348 -15.22 -11.83 3.07
C ASP A 348 -16.46 -10.96 3.31
N SER A 349 -17.45 -11.16 2.44
CA SER A 349 -18.81 -10.62 2.60
C SER A 349 -19.76 -11.68 3.16
N CYS A 350 -20.94 -11.27 3.63
CA CYS A 350 -21.96 -12.23 4.05
C CYS A 350 -22.32 -13.23 2.93
N SER A 351 -22.74 -14.43 3.33
CA SER A 351 -23.16 -15.53 2.47
C SER A 351 -24.33 -16.29 3.11
N GLU A 352 -24.91 -17.25 2.40
CA GLU A 352 -25.90 -18.17 2.97
C GLU A 352 -25.39 -18.94 4.19
N LYS A 353 -24.07 -19.18 4.26
CA LYS A 353 -23.39 -19.91 5.34
C LYS A 353 -22.86 -19.02 6.46
N SER A 354 -22.98 -17.69 6.36
CA SER A 354 -22.49 -16.78 7.39
C SER A 354 -23.31 -16.94 8.69
N PRO A 355 -22.68 -16.91 9.87
CA PRO A 355 -23.40 -16.99 11.15
C PRO A 355 -24.44 -15.88 11.26
N ARG A 356 -25.65 -16.20 11.75
CA ARG A 356 -26.70 -15.21 12.03
C ARG A 356 -27.28 -15.41 13.42
N ALA A 357 -27.24 -14.38 14.26
CA ALA A 357 -27.97 -14.38 15.50
C ALA A 357 -29.48 -14.24 15.23
N LYS A 358 -30.28 -15.08 15.89
CA LYS A 358 -31.73 -14.89 16.03
C LYS A 358 -32.04 -14.65 17.50
N VAL A 359 -32.31 -13.39 17.82
CA VAL A 359 -32.64 -12.94 19.17
C VAL A 359 -33.88 -12.04 19.12
N SER A 360 -34.92 -12.40 19.89
CA SER A 360 -36.15 -11.61 19.99
C SER A 360 -36.83 -11.81 21.33
N ILE A 361 -37.45 -10.77 21.87
CA ILE A 361 -38.39 -10.89 23.00
C ILE A 361 -39.80 -10.81 22.42
N ASN A 362 -40.57 -11.87 22.61
CA ASN A 362 -41.94 -12.03 22.12
C ASN A 362 -42.97 -11.77 23.23
N SER A 363 -42.61 -12.03 24.49
CA SER A 363 -43.32 -11.60 25.69
C SER A 363 -42.31 -11.35 26.82
N PRO A 364 -42.49 -10.32 27.68
CA PRO A 364 -43.53 -9.29 27.61
C PRO A 364 -43.36 -8.34 26.41
N HIS A 365 -44.28 -7.38 26.25
CA HIS A 365 -44.26 -6.40 25.18
C HIS A 365 -43.66 -5.05 25.63
N ASP A 366 -43.25 -4.21 24.68
CA ASP A 366 -42.65 -2.90 24.97
C ASP A 366 -43.64 -1.96 25.67
N ASN A 367 -43.16 -1.30 26.73
CA ASN A 367 -43.88 -0.46 27.70
C ASN A 367 -44.93 -1.18 28.57
N GLN A 368 -45.04 -2.51 28.50
CA GLN A 368 -45.98 -3.28 29.33
C GLN A 368 -45.72 -3.11 30.84
N THR A 369 -46.79 -2.96 31.63
CA THR A 369 -46.71 -3.01 33.10
C THR A 369 -46.66 -4.45 33.60
N LEU A 370 -45.75 -4.74 34.53
CA LEU A 370 -45.42 -6.06 35.03
C LEU A 370 -45.50 -6.13 36.56
N SER A 371 -45.86 -7.32 37.07
CA SER A 371 -46.06 -7.60 38.49
C SER A 371 -45.92 -9.10 38.77
N GLY A 372 -45.37 -9.49 39.92
CA GLY A 372 -45.17 -10.90 40.27
C GLY A 372 -44.19 -11.65 39.35
N ASN A 373 -44.51 -12.91 39.03
CA ASN A 373 -43.67 -13.81 38.23
C ASN A 373 -43.95 -13.68 36.72
N ILE A 374 -42.97 -13.19 35.96
CA ILE A 374 -43.11 -12.93 34.51
C ILE A 374 -42.34 -13.97 33.70
N GLN A 375 -43.00 -14.64 32.76
CA GLN A 375 -42.30 -15.47 31.76
C GLN A 375 -41.78 -14.59 30.61
N ILE A 376 -40.48 -14.69 30.36
CA ILE A 376 -39.81 -14.03 29.23
C ILE A 376 -39.75 -15.06 28.10
N VAL A 377 -40.61 -14.86 27.10
CA VAL A 377 -40.74 -15.74 25.92
C VAL A 377 -40.02 -15.08 24.77
N GLY A 378 -39.16 -15.83 24.07
CA GLY A 378 -38.32 -15.28 23.01
C GLY A 378 -37.63 -16.33 22.15
N VAL A 379 -36.87 -15.85 21.17
CA VAL A 379 -35.92 -16.64 20.36
C VAL A 379 -34.51 -16.32 20.82
N ALA A 380 -33.66 -17.33 20.90
CA ALA A 380 -32.25 -17.20 21.30
C ALA A 380 -31.40 -18.30 20.64
N ASP A 381 -30.97 -18.08 19.40
CA ASP A 381 -30.19 -19.02 18.60
C ASP A 381 -29.09 -18.32 17.76
N VAL A 382 -28.11 -19.09 17.29
CA VAL A 382 -27.13 -18.67 16.28
C VAL A 382 -27.14 -19.68 15.14
N GLU A 383 -27.77 -19.30 14.02
CA GLU A 383 -27.87 -20.10 12.83
C GLU A 383 -26.52 -20.26 12.12
N ASN A 384 -26.44 -21.26 11.23
CA ASN A 384 -25.20 -21.71 10.58
C ASN A 384 -24.10 -22.16 11.57
N THR A 385 -24.54 -22.65 12.74
CA THR A 385 -23.76 -23.36 13.76
C THR A 385 -22.56 -22.60 14.33
N GLN A 386 -22.82 -21.71 15.30
CA GLN A 386 -21.75 -21.29 16.22
C GLN A 386 -22.19 -20.88 17.64
N PHE A 387 -23.45 -21.12 18.02
CA PHE A 387 -24.00 -20.83 19.36
C PHE A 387 -23.12 -21.34 20.51
N ASP A 388 -22.93 -20.49 21.53
CA ASP A 388 -22.28 -20.83 22.80
C ASP A 388 -23.27 -20.77 23.97
N ARG A 389 -23.89 -19.62 24.19
CA ARG A 389 -24.79 -19.36 25.33
C ARG A 389 -25.73 -18.18 25.07
N PHE A 390 -26.79 -18.07 25.86
CA PHE A 390 -27.54 -16.81 26.04
C PHE A 390 -27.66 -16.42 27.52
N VAL A 391 -27.87 -15.13 27.79
CA VAL A 391 -28.28 -14.60 29.10
C VAL A 391 -29.52 -13.74 28.95
N VAL A 392 -30.31 -13.63 30.02
CA VAL A 392 -31.46 -12.74 30.12
C VAL A 392 -31.26 -11.86 31.34
N GLU A 393 -31.35 -10.54 31.16
CA GLU A 393 -30.98 -9.54 32.16
C GLU A 393 -32.04 -8.43 32.26
N PHE A 394 -32.07 -7.73 33.40
CA PHE A 394 -32.86 -6.51 33.59
C PHE A 394 -31.96 -5.33 34.00
N GLY A 395 -32.41 -4.11 33.73
CA GLY A 395 -31.79 -2.89 34.25
C GLY A 395 -32.85 -1.87 34.70
N LEU A 396 -32.56 -1.14 35.78
CA LEU A 396 -33.51 -0.24 36.46
C LEU A 396 -33.62 1.15 35.81
N SER A 397 -33.91 1.18 34.51
CA SER A 397 -34.25 2.37 33.72
C SER A 397 -34.76 1.94 32.35
N HIS A 398 -35.34 2.86 31.56
CA HIS A 398 -35.50 2.69 30.10
C HIS A 398 -34.18 2.88 29.32
N ASP A 399 -33.12 3.37 29.99
CA ASP A 399 -31.73 3.34 29.55
C ASP A 399 -30.81 3.08 30.77
N PRO A 400 -30.57 1.80 31.12
CA PRO A 400 -29.89 1.44 32.37
C PRO A 400 -28.36 1.33 32.20
N GLN A 401 -27.65 1.98 33.12
CA GLN A 401 -26.17 1.98 33.19
C GLN A 401 -25.59 0.71 33.86
N GLY A 402 -26.43 -0.20 34.33
CA GLY A 402 -26.05 -1.44 35.00
C GLY A 402 -27.17 -2.49 34.89
N TRP A 403 -26.78 -3.77 34.91
CA TRP A 403 -27.64 -4.91 34.59
C TRP A 403 -27.57 -5.98 35.67
N GLY A 404 -28.74 -6.52 36.04
CA GLY A 404 -28.90 -7.67 36.91
C GLY A 404 -29.31 -8.91 36.12
N ASN A 405 -28.79 -10.08 36.50
CA ASN A 405 -29.12 -11.35 35.84
C ASN A 405 -30.55 -11.81 36.22
N ILE A 406 -31.31 -12.28 35.23
CA ILE A 406 -32.57 -13.02 35.41
C ILE A 406 -32.32 -14.53 35.19
N SER A 407 -31.56 -14.88 34.15
CA SER A 407 -31.32 -16.26 33.74
C SER A 407 -30.04 -16.39 32.92
N GLY A 408 -29.25 -17.42 33.22
CA GLY A 408 -28.08 -17.82 32.44
C GLY A 408 -26.74 -17.60 33.16
N PRO A 409 -25.61 -17.96 32.50
CA PRO A 409 -25.50 -18.37 31.10
C PRO A 409 -26.18 -19.71 30.77
N ASN A 410 -27.02 -19.70 29.73
CA ASN A 410 -27.80 -20.85 29.26
C ASN A 410 -27.16 -21.44 27.99
N PRO A 411 -26.66 -22.68 27.99
CA PRO A 411 -25.90 -23.26 26.87
C PRO A 411 -26.78 -23.97 25.81
N ILE A 412 -28.11 -23.82 25.87
CA ILE A 412 -29.06 -24.47 24.94
C ILE A 412 -29.80 -23.38 24.15
N PRO A 413 -29.76 -23.39 22.80
CA PRO A 413 -30.46 -22.41 21.99
C PRO A 413 -31.95 -22.72 21.83
N PHE A 414 -32.76 -21.66 21.66
CA PHE A 414 -34.19 -21.74 21.37
C PHE A 414 -34.49 -21.12 20.00
N LYS A 415 -34.78 -21.99 19.02
CA LYS A 415 -34.98 -21.60 17.60
C LYS A 415 -36.35 -20.99 17.30
N ASN A 416 -37.34 -21.29 18.14
CA ASN A 416 -38.72 -20.82 18.05
C ASN A 416 -39.11 -20.14 19.38
N PRO A 417 -40.06 -19.18 19.39
CA PRO A 417 -40.47 -18.48 20.60
C PRO A 417 -40.82 -19.44 21.76
N SER A 418 -40.00 -19.41 22.80
CA SER A 418 -40.05 -20.33 23.96
C SER A 418 -39.77 -19.56 25.25
N THR A 419 -40.19 -20.07 26.41
CA THR A 419 -39.87 -19.45 27.70
C THR A 419 -38.38 -19.59 28.01
N LEU A 420 -37.63 -18.49 27.89
CA LEU A 420 -36.18 -18.40 28.09
C LEU A 420 -35.80 -18.17 29.56
N ALA A 421 -36.71 -17.54 30.31
CA ALA A 421 -36.54 -17.22 31.73
C ALA A 421 -37.90 -16.99 32.40
N THR A 422 -37.91 -17.11 33.73
CA THR A 422 -39.00 -16.61 34.58
C THR A 422 -38.40 -15.62 35.57
N TRP A 423 -38.97 -14.42 35.66
CA TRP A 423 -38.49 -13.32 36.51
C TRP A 423 -39.45 -13.07 37.67
N ASP A 424 -39.00 -13.32 38.90
CA ASP A 424 -39.68 -12.85 40.12
C ASP A 424 -39.41 -11.34 40.28
N THR A 425 -40.40 -10.51 39.93
CA THR A 425 -40.28 -9.05 40.07
C THR A 425 -40.54 -8.56 41.50
N SER A 426 -41.00 -9.41 42.42
CA SER A 426 -41.52 -8.99 43.74
C SER A 426 -40.51 -8.28 44.64
N LYS A 427 -39.21 -8.49 44.40
CA LYS A 427 -38.08 -7.91 45.13
C LYS A 427 -37.38 -6.79 44.35
N VAL A 428 -37.91 -6.41 43.19
CA VAL A 428 -37.37 -5.38 42.31
C VAL A 428 -38.12 -4.06 42.51
N GLN A 429 -37.40 -2.95 42.49
CA GLN A 429 -37.96 -1.62 42.70
C GLN A 429 -39.02 -1.27 41.63
N ASN A 430 -40.17 -0.74 42.07
CA ASN A 430 -41.20 -0.19 41.16
C ASN A 430 -40.64 0.97 40.34
N GLY A 431 -40.99 1.03 39.05
CA GLY A 431 -40.52 2.06 38.12
C GLY A 431 -40.20 1.53 36.71
N PRO A 432 -39.63 2.36 35.84
CA PRO A 432 -39.21 1.95 34.49
C PRO A 432 -38.02 0.99 34.55
N ALA A 433 -38.08 -0.07 33.76
CA ALA A 433 -37.02 -1.06 33.61
C ALA A 433 -36.85 -1.46 32.14
N THR A 434 -35.70 -2.06 31.82
CA THR A 434 -35.43 -2.65 30.50
C THR A 434 -35.07 -4.11 30.69
N ILE A 435 -35.70 -5.01 29.94
CA ILE A 435 -35.30 -6.42 29.83
C ILE A 435 -34.45 -6.56 28.57
N ARG A 436 -33.36 -7.34 28.63
CA ARG A 436 -32.60 -7.75 27.44
C ARG A 436 -32.31 -9.26 27.42
N ILE A 437 -32.23 -9.80 26.21
CA ILE A 437 -31.56 -11.08 25.94
C ILE A 437 -30.26 -10.75 25.22
N LEU A 438 -29.14 -11.36 25.59
CA LEU A 438 -27.96 -11.45 24.72
C LEU A 438 -27.72 -12.90 24.33
N VAL A 439 -27.53 -13.15 23.04
CA VAL A 439 -26.98 -14.41 22.51
C VAL A 439 -25.49 -14.24 22.22
N PHE A 440 -24.71 -15.28 22.46
CA PHE A 440 -23.28 -15.34 22.22
C PHE A 440 -22.92 -16.55 21.35
N ASP A 441 -21.87 -16.40 20.56
CA ASP A 441 -21.22 -17.48 19.83
C ASP A 441 -19.88 -17.90 20.46
N LYS A 442 -19.29 -18.97 19.90
CA LYS A 442 -18.02 -19.55 20.38
C LYS A 442 -16.79 -18.68 20.08
N GLN A 443 -16.95 -17.58 19.37
CA GLN A 443 -15.94 -16.53 19.16
C GLN A 443 -16.13 -15.36 20.15
N GLY A 444 -17.18 -15.39 21.00
CA GLY A 444 -17.54 -14.32 21.91
C GLY A 444 -18.28 -13.15 21.25
N ARG A 445 -18.65 -13.27 19.96
CA ARG A 445 -19.49 -12.28 19.28
C ARG A 445 -20.91 -12.39 19.82
N SER A 446 -21.63 -11.28 19.86
CA SER A 446 -22.96 -11.23 20.50
C SER A 446 -23.95 -10.37 19.74
N ALA A 447 -25.23 -10.66 19.95
CA ALA A 447 -26.35 -9.83 19.53
C ALA A 447 -27.38 -9.76 20.66
N GLU A 448 -28.15 -8.67 20.73
CA GLU A 448 -29.15 -8.47 21.76
C GLU A 448 -30.53 -8.07 21.21
N ALA A 449 -31.57 -8.41 21.96
CA ALA A 449 -32.90 -7.81 21.83
C ALA A 449 -33.27 -7.16 23.18
N ARG A 450 -33.93 -6.01 23.15
CA ARG A 450 -34.36 -5.25 24.34
C ARG A 450 -35.83 -4.86 24.26
N ILE A 451 -36.49 -4.76 25.41
CA ILE A 451 -37.79 -4.12 25.59
C ILE A 451 -37.80 -3.28 26.87
N LYS A 452 -38.55 -2.20 26.87
CA LYS A 452 -38.86 -1.36 28.03
C LYS A 452 -40.12 -1.89 28.71
N VAL A 453 -40.19 -1.83 30.02
CA VAL A 453 -41.32 -2.33 30.82
C VAL A 453 -41.47 -1.50 32.10
N ASN A 454 -42.66 -1.48 32.69
CA ASN A 454 -42.92 -0.75 33.94
C ASN A 454 -43.19 -1.73 35.09
N LEU A 455 -42.41 -1.67 36.16
CA LEU A 455 -42.59 -2.55 37.32
C LEU A 455 -43.56 -1.91 38.33
N GLN A 456 -44.62 -2.64 38.66
CA GLN A 456 -45.63 -2.21 39.63
C GLN A 456 -46.12 -3.41 40.46
N GLN A 457 -45.51 -3.63 41.62
CA GLN A 457 -46.03 -4.59 42.60
C GLN A 457 -47.39 -4.13 43.16
N PRO A 458 -48.31 -5.05 43.49
CA PRO A 458 -49.58 -4.69 44.09
C PRO A 458 -49.35 -4.01 45.44
N THR A 459 -49.96 -2.85 45.63
CA THR A 459 -49.94 -2.17 46.93
C THR A 459 -50.58 -3.08 47.97
N ALA A 460 -49.87 -3.37 49.06
CA ALA A 460 -50.40 -4.18 50.14
C ALA A 460 -51.69 -3.54 50.69
N VAL A 461 -52.80 -4.27 50.63
CA VAL A 461 -54.06 -3.83 51.26
C VAL A 461 -53.80 -3.70 52.77
N PRO A 462 -54.05 -2.54 53.39
CA PRO A 462 -53.79 -2.35 54.81
C PRO A 462 -54.63 -3.35 55.62
N SER A 463 -53.97 -4.18 56.43
CA SER A 463 -54.65 -5.10 57.34
C SER A 463 -55.46 -4.30 58.36
N ASN A 464 -56.70 -4.72 58.61
CA ASN A 464 -57.64 -3.99 59.46
C ASN A 464 -57.09 -3.76 60.87
N THR A 465 -56.89 -2.49 61.24
CA THR A 465 -56.48 -2.07 62.58
C THR A 465 -57.53 -2.46 63.62
N PRO A 466 -57.17 -3.16 64.72
CA PRO A 466 -58.08 -3.42 65.82
C PRO A 466 -58.57 -2.12 66.49
N LEU A 467 -59.82 -2.13 66.97
CA LEU A 467 -60.44 -1.02 67.69
C LEU A 467 -59.68 -0.73 69.02
N PRO A 468 -59.42 0.54 69.38
CA PRO A 468 -58.59 0.85 70.54
C PRO A 468 -59.30 0.59 71.88
N THR A 469 -58.61 -0.13 72.78
CA THR A 469 -59.02 -0.30 74.18
C THR A 469 -58.77 0.98 74.98
N ASN A 470 -59.75 1.40 75.78
CA ASN A 470 -59.69 2.62 76.59
C ASN A 470 -58.98 2.38 77.94
N THR A 471 -57.89 3.08 78.26
CA THR A 471 -57.29 3.06 79.61
C THR A 471 -56.54 4.36 79.96
N GLN A 472 -57.14 5.14 80.88
CA GLN A 472 -56.65 6.20 81.79
C GLN A 472 -55.64 7.31 81.36
N PRO A 473 -55.77 8.54 81.93
CA PRO A 473 -54.93 9.71 81.63
C PRO A 473 -53.74 9.91 82.59
N PRO A 474 -52.63 10.51 82.11
CA PRO A 474 -51.61 11.17 82.95
C PRO A 474 -51.92 12.65 83.25
N THR A 475 -51.26 13.20 84.27
CA THR A 475 -51.51 14.52 84.88
C THR A 475 -50.99 15.74 84.09
N ASN A 476 -51.61 16.90 84.30
CA ASN A 476 -51.29 18.20 83.69
C ASN A 476 -49.88 18.76 83.99
N THR A 477 -49.29 19.46 83.02
CA THR A 477 -48.40 20.65 83.18
C THR A 477 -48.44 21.46 81.86
N PRO A 478 -47.96 22.73 81.79
CA PRO A 478 -48.87 23.83 81.42
C PRO A 478 -48.75 24.39 79.99
N LEU A 479 -49.67 25.32 79.69
CA LEU A 479 -49.90 25.99 78.39
C LEU A 479 -49.02 27.27 78.23
N PRO A 480 -49.15 28.14 77.19
CA PRO A 480 -48.05 28.38 76.27
C PRO A 480 -47.65 29.86 76.11
N THR A 481 -46.71 30.17 75.20
CA THR A 481 -46.53 31.53 74.69
C THR A 481 -46.37 31.59 73.17
N ASN A 482 -47.42 32.08 72.52
CA ASN A 482 -47.46 32.74 71.21
C ASN A 482 -46.35 33.80 71.03
N THR A 483 -45.94 34.32 69.86
CA THR A 483 -46.09 34.04 68.41
C THR A 483 -45.16 35.07 67.70
N ASN A 484 -44.72 34.86 66.46
CA ASN A 484 -44.72 35.89 65.38
C ASN A 484 -43.94 35.50 64.10
N VAL A 485 -44.53 35.91 62.97
CA VAL A 485 -44.14 35.91 61.55
C VAL A 485 -44.77 37.20 60.98
N PRO A 486 -44.28 37.92 59.93
CA PRO A 486 -43.24 37.61 58.92
C PRO A 486 -41.95 38.45 59.15
N THR A 487 -41.15 39.03 58.23
CA THR A 487 -41.20 39.39 56.78
C THR A 487 -39.75 39.41 56.17
N PRO A 488 -39.35 40.06 55.04
CA PRO A 488 -38.31 39.49 54.15
C PRO A 488 -37.04 40.37 53.98
N THR A 489 -36.28 40.11 52.89
CA THR A 489 -35.06 40.82 52.40
C THR A 489 -33.78 40.50 53.19
N ALA A 490 -32.58 40.41 52.61
CA ALA A 490 -32.16 40.70 51.23
C ALA A 490 -31.12 39.69 50.68
N SER A 491 -30.96 39.63 49.35
CA SER A 491 -29.84 38.92 48.71
C SER A 491 -28.55 39.73 48.79
N ALA A 492 -27.43 39.07 49.10
CA ALA A 492 -26.10 39.68 49.07
C ALA A 492 -25.33 39.23 47.82
N THR A 493 -25.31 40.06 46.79
CA THR A 493 -24.46 39.88 45.60
C THR A 493 -23.03 40.30 45.92
N LEU A 494 -22.03 39.48 45.55
CA LEU A 494 -20.62 39.86 45.59
C LEU A 494 -20.03 39.88 44.17
N ILE A 495 -19.45 41.02 43.79
CA ILE A 495 -18.65 41.24 42.58
C ILE A 495 -17.43 42.14 42.98
N PRO A 496 -16.41 42.37 42.12
CA PRO A 496 -15.05 42.03 42.52
C PRO A 496 -14.13 43.23 42.77
N THR A 497 -12.91 42.98 43.27
CA THR A 497 -11.79 43.92 43.17
C THR A 497 -10.46 43.15 43.03
N ALA A 498 -9.53 43.72 42.27
CA ALA A 498 -8.30 43.07 41.83
C ALA A 498 -7.16 43.10 42.87
N THR A 499 -6.18 42.20 42.70
CA THR A 499 -4.84 42.31 43.30
C THR A 499 -3.83 42.66 42.20
N ARG A 500 -2.80 43.45 42.53
CA ARG A 500 -1.83 43.98 41.56
C ARG A 500 -0.56 43.13 41.40
N THR A 501 0.08 43.33 40.25
CA THR A 501 1.30 42.70 39.75
C THR A 501 2.53 42.92 40.65
N ASN A 502 3.43 41.93 40.66
CA ASN A 502 4.88 42.14 40.73
C ASN A 502 5.56 41.20 39.72
N ALA A 503 6.70 41.60 39.15
CA ALA A 503 7.30 40.94 37.99
C ALA A 503 8.34 39.87 38.35
N PRO A 504 8.51 38.82 37.52
CA PRO A 504 9.68 37.93 37.58
C PRO A 504 10.86 38.53 36.82
N THR A 505 12.03 38.56 37.46
CA THR A 505 13.30 39.01 36.86
C THR A 505 13.82 37.99 35.85
N ALA A 506 14.41 38.44 34.74
CA ALA A 506 15.11 37.56 33.80
C ALA A 506 16.38 36.95 34.42
N THR A 507 16.71 35.70 34.08
CA THR A 507 17.99 35.07 34.44
C THR A 507 18.46 34.19 33.28
N ASN A 508 19.68 34.45 32.79
CA ASN A 508 20.26 33.74 31.64
C ASN A 508 21.11 32.56 32.10
N THR A 509 20.72 31.32 31.78
CA THR A 509 21.64 30.18 31.72
C THR A 509 21.10 29.12 30.75
N PRO A 510 21.86 28.66 29.74
CA PRO A 510 21.36 27.71 28.75
C PRO A 510 21.60 26.25 29.13
N VAL A 511 20.69 25.34 28.74
CA VAL A 511 20.86 23.88 28.80
C VAL A 511 20.41 23.26 27.47
N THR A 512 21.13 22.22 27.03
CA THR A 512 21.18 21.78 25.62
C THR A 512 20.17 20.69 25.25
N PRO A 513 19.39 20.85 24.16
CA PRO A 513 18.88 19.74 23.36
C PRO A 513 19.87 19.39 22.24
N THR A 514 20.20 18.10 22.07
CA THR A 514 21.20 17.62 21.09
C THR A 514 20.54 17.15 19.78
N SER A 515 21.31 17.10 18.69
CA SER A 515 20.97 16.56 17.34
C SER A 515 20.24 17.46 16.33
N THR A 516 20.70 18.70 16.18
CA THR A 516 20.48 19.47 14.94
C THR A 516 21.32 18.88 13.81
N PHE A 517 20.71 18.50 12.68
CA PHE A 517 21.44 18.23 11.44
C PHE A 517 21.85 19.55 10.77
N THR A 518 23.00 20.08 11.16
CA THR A 518 23.60 21.25 10.50
C THR A 518 24.07 20.86 9.10
N ALA A 519 23.54 21.52 8.07
CA ALA A 519 24.06 21.39 6.71
C ALA A 519 25.43 22.06 6.62
N THR A 520 26.50 21.27 6.77
CA THR A 520 27.87 21.76 6.59
C THR A 520 28.07 22.23 5.15
N THR A 521 28.30 23.52 4.97
CA THR A 521 28.84 24.05 3.70
C THR A 521 30.19 23.39 3.46
N ALA A 522 30.28 22.51 2.45
CA ALA A 522 31.55 21.94 2.05
C ALA A 522 32.54 23.08 1.70
N PRO A 523 33.80 23.01 2.15
CA PRO A 523 34.78 24.03 1.80
C PRO A 523 34.96 24.07 0.29
N THR A 524 34.90 25.28 -0.29
CA THR A 524 35.16 25.48 -1.72
C THR A 524 36.60 25.07 -2.03
N ALA A 525 36.77 23.85 -2.54
CA ALA A 525 38.04 23.40 -3.09
C ALA A 525 38.32 24.17 -4.37
N THR A 526 38.98 25.32 -4.24
CA THR A 526 39.49 26.10 -5.37
C THR A 526 40.59 25.31 -6.05
N PHE A 527 40.22 24.47 -7.01
CA PHE A 527 41.16 23.82 -7.92
C PHE A 527 41.79 24.89 -8.81
N THR A 528 42.93 25.43 -8.36
CA THR A 528 43.88 26.10 -9.25
C THR A 528 44.28 25.11 -10.34
N ALA A 529 43.92 25.42 -11.59
CA ALA A 529 44.26 24.59 -12.73
C ALA A 529 45.78 24.67 -13.00
N THR A 530 46.56 23.79 -12.38
CA THR A 530 47.92 23.51 -12.81
C THR A 530 47.86 22.94 -14.23
N SER A 531 48.53 23.62 -15.16
CA SER A 531 48.55 23.24 -16.57
C SER A 531 49.14 21.84 -16.75
N ALA A 532 48.32 20.89 -17.18
CA ALA A 532 48.83 19.62 -17.69
C ALA A 532 49.73 19.91 -18.91
N PRO A 533 50.90 19.27 -19.04
CA PRO A 533 51.82 19.53 -20.14
C PRO A 533 51.21 19.11 -21.48
N THR A 534 51.33 19.97 -22.48
CA THR A 534 50.84 19.70 -23.85
C THR A 534 51.57 18.51 -24.45
N ALA A 535 50.92 17.35 -24.49
CA ALA A 535 51.41 16.18 -25.20
C ALA A 535 51.26 16.38 -26.72
N THR A 536 52.23 17.04 -27.33
CA THR A 536 52.29 17.27 -28.78
C THR A 536 52.46 15.93 -29.52
N LEU A 537 51.36 15.36 -30.00
CA LEU A 537 51.37 14.20 -30.89
C LEU A 537 51.85 14.61 -32.29
N THR A 538 53.17 14.55 -32.50
CA THR A 538 53.78 14.62 -33.83
C THR A 538 53.42 13.36 -34.63
N ALA A 539 52.55 13.53 -35.62
CA ALA A 539 52.22 12.47 -36.56
C ALA A 539 53.44 12.13 -37.44
N THR A 540 54.13 11.04 -37.12
CA THR A 540 55.13 10.42 -38.00
C THR A 540 54.45 9.49 -39.01
N SER A 541 54.96 9.48 -40.23
CA SER A 541 54.34 8.80 -41.37
C SER A 541 54.78 7.34 -41.51
N ALA A 542 53.81 6.49 -41.89
CA ALA A 542 53.94 5.23 -42.61
C ALA A 542 54.96 4.15 -42.13
N SER A 543 54.42 2.98 -41.77
CA SER A 543 54.96 1.73 -42.31
C SER A 543 53.82 0.78 -42.69
N THR A 544 53.98 0.05 -43.79
CA THR A 544 52.92 -0.81 -44.37
C THR A 544 53.10 -2.24 -43.88
N ALA A 545 52.28 -2.68 -42.93
CA ALA A 545 52.32 -4.06 -42.42
C ALA A 545 51.50 -5.01 -43.32
N THR A 546 52.19 -5.86 -44.09
CA THR A 546 51.56 -6.81 -45.02
C THR A 546 51.18 -8.09 -44.27
N PHE A 547 49.89 -8.38 -44.11
CA PHE A 547 49.42 -9.64 -43.51
C PHE A 547 49.34 -10.76 -44.55
N THR A 548 50.28 -11.70 -44.49
CA THR A 548 50.22 -12.96 -45.23
C THR A 548 49.37 -13.99 -44.47
N ALA A 549 48.20 -14.33 -45.01
CA ALA A 549 47.38 -15.41 -44.48
C ALA A 549 47.98 -16.77 -44.88
N THR A 550 48.26 -17.63 -43.89
CA THR A 550 48.68 -19.02 -44.10
C THR A 550 47.56 -19.96 -43.65
N SER A 551 46.99 -20.69 -44.61
CA SER A 551 46.02 -21.75 -44.32
C SER A 551 46.74 -23.04 -43.98
N THR A 552 46.29 -23.74 -42.94
CA THR A 552 46.65 -25.14 -42.67
C THR A 552 45.41 -25.90 -42.25
N THR A 553 45.34 -27.17 -42.63
CA THR A 553 44.10 -27.96 -42.67
C THR A 553 44.20 -29.23 -41.84
N ALA A 554 43.35 -29.33 -40.80
CA ALA A 554 42.76 -30.57 -40.29
C ALA A 554 43.74 -31.68 -39.77
N PRO A 555 43.20 -32.81 -39.26
CA PRO A 555 42.18 -32.94 -38.23
C PRO A 555 42.70 -33.72 -37.00
N ALA A 556 41.91 -33.78 -35.92
CA ALA A 556 42.11 -34.74 -34.83
C ALA A 556 40.78 -35.40 -34.42
N THR A 557 40.72 -36.73 -34.51
CA THR A 557 39.59 -37.55 -34.07
C THR A 557 39.75 -37.99 -32.62
N ALA A 558 38.66 -38.00 -31.85
CA ALA A 558 38.55 -38.77 -30.61
C ALA A 558 37.20 -39.49 -30.59
N THR A 559 37.20 -40.78 -30.22
CA THR A 559 36.04 -41.68 -30.28
C THR A 559 35.19 -41.65 -29.00
N ALA A 560 33.94 -42.07 -29.13
CA ALA A 560 32.98 -42.12 -28.04
C ALA A 560 33.27 -43.24 -27.03
N SER A 561 32.71 -43.08 -25.83
CA SER A 561 32.21 -44.22 -25.04
C SER A 561 30.75 -43.94 -24.69
N ALA A 562 29.94 -45.00 -24.57
CA ALA A 562 28.52 -44.90 -24.29
C ALA A 562 28.14 -45.80 -23.12
N SER A 563 27.18 -45.35 -22.31
CA SER A 563 26.36 -46.24 -21.49
C SER A 563 24.91 -45.84 -21.70
N ALA A 564 24.03 -46.84 -21.84
CA ALA A 564 22.63 -46.64 -22.14
C ALA A 564 21.76 -47.47 -21.20
N THR A 565 20.84 -46.80 -20.52
CA THR A 565 19.71 -47.41 -19.83
C THR A 565 18.45 -46.70 -20.31
N GLY A 566 17.74 -47.32 -21.24
CA GLY A 566 16.52 -46.76 -21.82
C GLY A 566 15.27 -47.22 -21.08
N THR A 567 14.25 -46.37 -21.08
CA THR A 567 12.86 -46.74 -20.81
C THR A 567 11.99 -46.14 -21.90
N VAL A 568 11.14 -46.98 -22.52
CA VAL A 568 10.27 -46.61 -23.63
C VAL A 568 8.83 -46.54 -23.12
N THR A 569 8.14 -45.44 -23.42
CA THR A 569 6.68 -45.35 -23.34
C THR A 569 6.17 -44.62 -24.59
N ALA A 570 5.16 -45.21 -25.23
CA ALA A 570 4.76 -44.84 -26.59
C ALA A 570 3.64 -43.79 -26.64
N THR A 571 3.62 -42.99 -27.70
CA THR A 571 2.50 -42.11 -28.06
C THR A 571 1.56 -42.83 -29.03
N PRO A 572 0.24 -42.89 -28.77
CA PRO A 572 -0.72 -43.42 -29.73
C PRO A 572 -1.11 -42.34 -30.75
N THR A 573 -0.90 -42.60 -32.03
CA THR A 573 -1.48 -41.82 -33.13
C THR A 573 -2.98 -42.11 -33.26
N LYS A 574 -3.76 -41.10 -33.69
CA LYS A 574 -5.15 -41.28 -34.15
C LYS A 574 -5.31 -40.68 -35.54
N THR A 575 -5.68 -41.52 -36.49
CA THR A 575 -6.14 -41.14 -37.83
C THR A 575 -7.57 -41.65 -38.01
N GLY A 576 -8.41 -40.91 -38.74
CA GLY A 576 -9.84 -41.22 -38.87
C GLY A 576 -10.63 -40.09 -39.51
N THR A 577 -10.68 -40.11 -40.84
CA THR A 577 -11.59 -39.39 -41.75
C THR A 577 -12.36 -40.47 -42.56
N PRO A 578 -13.44 -40.19 -43.30
CA PRO A 578 -13.90 -38.89 -43.86
C PRO A 578 -14.56 -37.94 -42.86
#